data_AF-A0AAE3YV04-F1
#
_entry.id   AF-A0AAE3YV04-F1
#
_cell.length_a   1.000
_cell.length_b   1.000
_cell.length_c   1.000
_cell.angle_alpha   90.00
_cell.angle_beta   90.00
_cell.angle_gamma   90.00
#
_symmetry.space_group_name_H-M   'P 1'
#
loop_
_entity.id
_entity.type
_entity.pdbx_description
1 polymer ?
#
loop_
_entity_poly.entity_id
_entity_poly.type
_entity_poly.pdbx_seq_one_letter_code
_entity_poly.pdbx_strand_id
1 'polypeptide(L)'
;MTEETTVDPAVLAGMAARCDDAAGRMRALLRGWDAGGAAWRGAGGRAFDDARADWEREREALVDALTQAAVLLRATAARYVAADDDAGADLAGLFGVWTRRC
;
A
#
# COMPACT_ATOMS: atom_id res chain seq x y z
N MET A 1 13.43 -18.16 -23.30
CA MET A 1 13.81 -16.82 -22.83
C MET A 1 12.61 -16.25 -22.10
N THR A 2 12.43 -16.68 -20.85
CA THR A 2 11.49 -16.05 -19.92
C THR A 2 12.27 -14.91 -19.29
N GLU A 3 11.99 -13.68 -19.70
CA GLU A 3 12.47 -12.51 -18.96
C GLU A 3 11.80 -12.57 -17.58
N GLU A 4 12.52 -13.09 -16.61
CA GLU A 4 12.13 -13.05 -15.22
C GLU A 4 12.13 -11.58 -14.81
N THR A 5 10.94 -11.00 -14.72
CA THR A 5 10.77 -9.63 -14.26
C THR A 5 10.98 -9.65 -12.74
N THR A 6 12.24 -9.58 -12.32
CA THR A 6 12.62 -9.55 -10.90
C THR A 6 12.34 -8.16 -10.35
N VAL A 7 11.13 -7.95 -9.84
CA VAL A 7 10.86 -6.78 -9.01
C VAL A 7 11.45 -7.04 -7.63
N ASP A 8 12.38 -6.18 -7.22
CA ASP A 8 12.98 -6.23 -5.88
C ASP A 8 11.89 -6.14 -4.78
N PRO A 9 11.77 -7.16 -3.90
CA PRO A 9 10.81 -7.16 -2.78
C PRO A 9 10.93 -5.93 -1.88
N ALA A 10 12.12 -5.35 -1.73
CA ALA A 10 12.34 -4.16 -0.94
C ALA A 10 11.67 -2.92 -1.57
N VAL A 11 11.62 -2.84 -2.90
CA VAL A 11 10.91 -1.78 -3.62
C VAL A 11 9.41 -1.88 -3.36
N LEU A 12 8.84 -3.08 -3.41
CA LEU A 12 7.43 -3.34 -3.12
C LEU A 12 7.09 -2.99 -1.67
N ALA A 13 7.93 -3.39 -0.71
CA ALA A 13 7.76 -3.02 0.69
C ALA A 13 7.83 -1.50 0.90
N GLY A 14 8.76 -0.83 0.23
CA GLY A 14 8.88 0.63 0.24
C GLY A 14 7.67 1.34 -0.37
N MET A 15 7.07 0.79 -1.43
CA MET A 15 5.81 1.31 -1.99
C MET A 15 4.64 1.11 -1.01
N ALA A 16 4.55 -0.04 -0.34
CA ALA A 16 3.53 -0.28 0.67
C ALA A 16 3.62 0.74 1.82
N ALA A 17 4.82 1.06 2.29
CA ALA A 17 5.03 2.07 3.31
C ALA A 17 4.58 3.47 2.87
N ARG A 18 4.79 3.83 1.59
CA ARG A 18 4.31 5.11 1.03
C ARG A 18 2.78 5.17 0.97
N CYS A 19 2.12 4.07 0.62
CA CYS A 19 0.65 3.99 0.64
C CYS A 19 0.10 4.22 2.06
N ASP A 20 0.72 3.61 3.07
CA ASP A 20 0.31 3.80 4.47
C ASP A 20 0.55 5.23 4.97
N ASP A 21 1.70 5.84 4.63
CA ASP A 21 1.98 7.24 4.96
C ASP A 21 0.95 8.18 4.31
N ALA A 22 0.64 7.98 3.02
CA ALA A 22 -0.38 8.74 2.32
C ALA A 22 -1.76 8.58 2.95
N ALA A 23 -2.15 7.36 3.33
CA ALA A 23 -3.40 7.10 4.04
C ALA A 23 -3.44 7.81 5.41
N GLY A 24 -2.33 7.79 6.16
CA GLY A 24 -2.19 8.50 7.42
C GLY A 24 -2.35 10.02 7.29
N ARG A 25 -1.69 10.61 6.28
CA ARG A 25 -1.83 12.04 5.96
C ARG A 25 -3.26 12.40 5.54
N MET A 26 -3.88 11.56 4.73
CA MET A 26 -5.26 11.76 4.27
C MET A 26 -6.26 11.71 5.43
N ARG A 27 -6.08 10.79 6.39
CA ARG A 27 -6.85 10.77 7.65
C ARG A 27 -6.68 12.03 8.49
N ALA A 28 -5.49 12.65 8.47
CA ALA A 28 -5.22 13.85 9.24
C ALA A 28 -5.79 15.13 8.63
N LEU A 29 -6.00 15.17 7.30
CA LEU A 29 -6.33 16.37 6.54
C LEU A 29 -7.69 16.98 6.95
N LEU A 30 -8.64 16.16 7.41
CA LEU A 30 -9.96 16.63 7.87
C LEU A 30 -9.95 17.35 9.22
N ARG A 31 -8.95 17.11 10.07
CA ARG A 31 -8.86 17.80 11.37
C ARG A 31 -8.71 19.32 11.22
N GLY A 32 -8.23 19.80 10.07
CA GLY A 32 -8.16 21.22 9.76
C GLY A 32 -9.47 21.82 9.25
N TRP A 33 -10.38 21.00 8.72
CA TRP A 33 -11.61 21.48 8.06
C TRP A 33 -12.70 21.85 9.09
N ASP A 34 -12.79 21.11 10.20
CA ASP A 34 -13.78 21.38 11.27
C ASP A 34 -13.63 22.77 11.91
N ALA A 35 -12.44 23.38 11.85
CA ALA A 35 -12.20 24.72 12.38
C ALA A 35 -12.92 25.83 11.59
N GLY A 36 -13.34 25.59 10.34
CA GLY A 36 -13.95 26.59 9.44
C GLY A 36 -15.48 26.63 9.44
N GLY A 37 -16.16 25.59 9.97
CA GLY A 37 -17.61 25.42 9.83
C GLY A 37 -18.46 26.50 10.53
N ALA A 38 -17.93 27.14 11.58
CA ALA A 38 -18.64 28.18 12.32
C ALA A 38 -18.94 29.45 11.48
N ALA A 39 -18.25 29.64 10.35
CA ALA A 39 -18.38 30.83 9.51
C ALA A 39 -19.56 30.77 8.51
N TRP A 40 -20.04 29.57 8.15
CA TRP A 40 -21.05 29.39 7.09
C TRP A 40 -22.44 29.12 7.71
N ARG A 41 -23.20 30.18 7.99
CA ARG A 41 -24.60 30.08 8.47
C ARG A 41 -25.60 30.44 7.36
N GLY A 42 -26.77 29.80 7.35
CA GLY A 42 -27.85 30.02 6.37
C GLY A 42 -27.84 29.03 5.21
N ALA A 43 -28.38 29.41 4.04
CA ALA A 43 -28.48 28.52 2.87
C ALA A 43 -27.13 27.96 2.38
N GLY A 44 -26.04 28.70 2.58
CA GLY A 44 -24.67 28.24 2.29
C GLY A 44 -24.14 27.19 3.28
N GLY A 45 -24.69 27.11 4.49
CA GLY A 45 -24.30 26.10 5.49
C GLY A 45 -24.72 24.70 5.08
N ARG A 46 -25.90 24.54 4.47
CA ARG A 46 -26.40 23.23 4.03
C ARG A 46 -25.58 22.66 2.87
N ALA A 47 -25.27 23.49 1.88
CA ALA A 47 -24.39 23.11 0.77
C ALA A 47 -22.95 22.80 1.25
N PHE A 48 -22.48 23.53 2.27
CA PHE A 48 -21.20 23.24 2.91
C PHE A 48 -21.22 21.89 3.65
N ASP A 49 -22.29 21.59 4.39
CA ASP A 49 -22.45 20.30 5.08
C ASP A 49 -22.51 19.13 4.10
N ASP A 50 -23.24 19.29 2.98
CA ASP A 50 -23.32 18.29 1.92
C ASP A 50 -21.93 18.05 1.29
N ALA A 51 -21.21 19.11 0.92
CA ALA A 51 -19.86 19.01 0.38
C ALA A 51 -18.87 18.37 1.38
N ARG A 52 -19.01 18.65 2.68
CA ARG A 52 -18.21 18.04 3.74
C ARG A 52 -18.47 16.54 3.84
N ALA A 53 -19.74 16.12 3.79
CA ALA A 53 -20.12 14.71 3.84
C ALA A 53 -19.64 13.95 2.61
N ASP A 54 -19.71 14.56 1.42
CA ASP A 54 -19.18 13.98 0.18
C ASP A 54 -17.66 13.82 0.24
N TRP A 55 -16.95 14.88 0.65
CA TRP A 55 -15.51 14.82 0.84
C TRP A 55 -15.10 13.74 1.85
N GLU A 56 -15.83 13.59 2.97
CA GLU A 56 -15.51 12.59 3.97
C GLU A 56 -15.67 11.16 3.43
N ARG A 57 -16.72 10.91 2.63
CA ARG A 57 -16.90 9.63 1.92
C ARG A 57 -15.78 9.34 0.94
N GLU A 58 -15.44 10.29 0.07
CA GLU A 58 -14.41 10.10 -0.94
C GLU A 58 -13.03 9.88 -0.31
N ARG A 59 -12.74 10.62 0.75
CA ARG A 59 -11.54 10.48 1.55
C ARG A 59 -11.43 9.08 2.17
N GLU A 60 -12.50 8.57 2.76
CA GLU A 60 -12.53 7.21 3.32
C GLU A 60 -12.29 6.16 2.24
N ALA A 61 -12.97 6.27 1.10
CA ALA A 61 -12.76 5.37 -0.03
C ALA A 61 -11.30 5.35 -0.53
N LEU A 62 -10.65 6.53 -0.60
CA LEU A 62 -9.25 6.64 -0.99
C LEU A 62 -8.31 6.04 0.07
N VAL A 63 -8.58 6.29 1.35
CA VAL A 63 -7.81 5.72 2.47
C VAL A 63 -7.87 4.19 2.45
N ASP A 64 -9.04 3.62 2.17
CA ASP A 64 -9.22 2.18 2.06
C ASP A 64 -8.48 1.62 0.84
N ALA A 65 -8.56 2.28 -0.31
CA ALA A 65 -7.83 1.87 -1.51
C ALA A 65 -6.31 1.88 -1.29
N LEU A 66 -5.76 2.91 -0.62
CA LEU A 66 -4.34 2.98 -0.26
C LEU A 66 -3.94 1.86 0.70
N THR A 67 -4.77 1.59 1.71
CA THR A 67 -4.52 0.52 2.68
C THR A 67 -4.53 -0.86 2.00
N GLN A 68 -5.50 -1.10 1.10
CA GLN A 68 -5.58 -2.34 0.32
C GLN A 68 -4.38 -2.50 -0.63
N ALA A 69 -3.96 -1.42 -1.30
CA ALA A 69 -2.76 -1.44 -2.13
C ALA A 69 -1.51 -1.80 -1.32
N ALA A 70 -1.35 -1.25 -0.11
CA ALA A 70 -0.24 -1.60 0.77
C ALA A 70 -0.24 -3.09 1.15
N VAL A 71 -1.41 -3.68 1.43
CA VAL A 71 -1.56 -5.11 1.70
C VAL A 71 -1.14 -5.95 0.50
N LEU A 72 -1.63 -5.61 -0.70
CA LEU A 72 -1.29 -6.34 -1.93
C LEU A 72 0.21 -6.26 -2.26
N LEU A 73 0.82 -5.09 -2.08
CA LEU A 73 2.25 -4.89 -2.29
C LEU A 73 3.09 -5.74 -1.33
N ARG A 74 2.73 -5.80 -0.05
CA ARG A 74 3.39 -6.68 0.94
C ARG A 74 3.22 -8.16 0.61
N ALA A 75 2.01 -8.57 0.25
CA ALA A 75 1.74 -9.95 -0.14
C ALA A 75 2.55 -10.36 -1.38
N THR A 76 2.70 -9.43 -2.33
CA THR A 76 3.50 -9.65 -3.54
C THR A 76 4.99 -9.73 -3.20
N ALA A 77 5.50 -8.83 -2.34
CA ALA A 77 6.88 -8.89 -1.87
C ALA A 77 7.20 -10.22 -1.18
N ALA A 78 6.32 -10.69 -0.30
CA ALA A 78 6.49 -11.97 0.40
C ALA A 78 6.53 -13.17 -0.57
N ARG A 79 5.74 -13.13 -1.65
CA ARG A 79 5.77 -14.18 -2.69
C ARG A 79 7.11 -14.23 -3.43
N TYR A 80 7.70 -13.07 -3.73
CA TYR A 80 9.01 -13.02 -4.36
C TYR A 80 10.11 -13.56 -3.45
N VAL A 81 10.10 -13.21 -2.16
CA VAL A 81 11.07 -13.75 -1.19
C VAL A 81 10.96 -15.27 -1.09
N ALA A 82 9.74 -15.81 -0.98
CA ALA A 82 9.53 -17.25 -0.91
C ALA A 82 10.00 -17.99 -2.18
N ALA A 83 9.78 -17.40 -3.36
CA ALA A 83 10.26 -17.97 -4.62
C ALA A 83 11.79 -18.00 -4.71
N ASP A 84 12.47 -16.96 -4.19
CA ASP A 84 13.94 -16.89 -4.16
C ASP A 84 14.53 -17.91 -3.17
N ASP A 85 13.90 -18.08 -2.00
CA ASP A 85 14.29 -19.10 -1.01
C ASP A 85 14.13 -20.53 -1.57
N ASP A 86 13.02 -20.83 -2.24
CA ASP A 86 12.77 -22.13 -2.89
C ASP A 86 13.82 -22.41 -3.98
N ALA A 87 14.11 -21.42 -4.84
CA ALA A 87 15.14 -21.54 -5.87
C ALA A 87 16.55 -21.73 -5.26
N GLY A 88 16.85 -21.04 -4.16
CA GLY A 88 18.08 -21.20 -3.40
C GLY A 88 18.24 -22.59 -2.80
N ALA A 89 17.15 -23.16 -2.25
CA ALA A 89 17.12 -24.51 -1.71
C ALA A 89 17.35 -25.57 -2.78
N ASP A 90 16.70 -25.43 -3.95
CA ASP A 90 16.89 -26.33 -5.09
C ASP A 90 18.33 -26.29 -5.62
N LEU A 91 18.91 -25.09 -5.74
CA LEU A 91 20.31 -24.94 -6.14
C LEU A 91 21.27 -25.55 -5.11
N ALA A 92 21.06 -25.28 -3.81
CA ALA A 92 21.87 -25.87 -2.75
C ALA A 92 21.79 -27.41 -2.75
N GLY A 93 20.61 -27.97 -3.00
CA GLY A 93 20.40 -29.41 -3.18
C GLY A 93 21.18 -29.97 -4.37
N LEU A 94 21.12 -29.31 -5.51
CA LEU A 94 21.87 -29.69 -6.72
C LEU A 94 23.39 -29.63 -6.50
N PHE A 95 23.92 -28.55 -5.91
CA PHE A 95 25.34 -28.43 -5.62
C PHE A 95 25.80 -29.42 -4.53
N GLY A 96 24.96 -29.73 -3.54
CA GLY A 96 25.23 -30.74 -2.51
C GLY A 96 25.20 -32.18 -3.03
N VAL A 97 24.51 -32.45 -4.13
CA VAL A 97 24.53 -33.73 -4.85
C VAL A 97 25.76 -33.82 -5.75
N TRP A 98 26.12 -32.73 -6.43
CA TRP A 98 27.29 -32.69 -7.31
C TRP A 98 28.60 -32.86 -6.54
N THR A 99 28.77 -32.14 -5.43
CA THR A 99 29.98 -32.22 -4.57
C THR A 99 30.17 -33.58 -3.91
N ARG A 100 29.11 -34.39 -3.72
CA ARG A 100 29.21 -35.75 -3.20
C ARG A 100 29.56 -36.81 -4.24
N ARG A 101 29.54 -36.45 -5.53
CA ARG A 101 29.80 -37.36 -6.66
C ARG A 101 31.20 -37.17 -7.28
N CYS A 102 31.99 -36.21 -6.81
CA CYS A 102 33.40 -36.01 -7.17
C CYS A 102 34.31 -36.47 -6.03
#